data_AF-A0A9W6H6E6-F1
#
_entry.id   AF-A0A9W6H6E6-F1
#
_cell.length_a   1.000
_cell.length_b   1.000
_cell.length_c   1.000
_cell.angle_alpha   90.00
_cell.angle_beta   90.00
_cell.angle_gamma   90.00
#
_symmetry.space_group_name_H-M   'P 1'
#
loop_
_entity.id
_entity.type
_entity.pdbx_description
1 polymer ?
#
loop_
_entity_poly.entity_id
_entity_poly.type
_entity_poly.pdbx_seq_one_letter_code
_entity_poly.pdbx_strand_id
1 'polypeptide(L)'
;MGAYDAVIEIPRGSRVKYEVDHGTGRVYLDRVLYTTFGYPTDYGFFDNTLGEDGDPLDVLVLLDHAIYPGVSAKVRPVAVLKMSDEAGGDDKVVAVLAKDPRWDHIQDVDDLPEYTRKEIEHFFEHYKDLEPNKWVKVDEWANAAEAERLVKEAFERFEEHEGQTRTQGEGELPDSRS
;
A
#
# COMPACT_ATOMS: atom_id res chain seq x y z
N MET A 1 -15.69 8.05 -7.77
CA MET A 1 -14.43 7.28 -7.66
C MET A 1 -14.77 5.81 -7.70
N GLY A 2 -13.88 4.99 -8.26
CA GLY A 2 -14.03 3.54 -8.26
C GLY A 2 -13.93 2.96 -6.86
N ALA A 3 -14.37 1.70 -6.71
CA ALA A 3 -14.19 0.92 -5.50
C ALA A 3 -13.38 -0.34 -5.84
N TYR A 4 -12.28 -0.54 -5.13
CA TYR A 4 -11.25 -1.53 -5.43
C TYR A 4 -11.02 -2.44 -4.23
N ASP A 5 -10.58 -3.67 -4.47
CA ASP A 5 -10.22 -4.58 -3.38
C ASP A 5 -8.78 -4.31 -2.99
N ALA A 6 -8.54 -4.09 -1.71
CA ALA A 6 -7.21 -3.96 -1.12
C ALA A 6 -6.99 -5.12 -0.15
N VAL A 7 -5.82 -5.75 -0.20
CA VAL A 7 -5.42 -6.81 0.74
C VAL A 7 -4.45 -6.20 1.74
N ILE A 8 -4.75 -6.31 3.03
CA ILE A 8 -3.87 -5.79 4.08
C ILE A 8 -2.72 -6.73 4.35
N GLU A 9 -1.52 -6.19 4.47
CA GLU A 9 -0.31 -6.90 4.86
C GLU A 9 0.10 -6.51 6.28
N ILE A 10 0.08 -5.21 6.59
CA ILE A 10 0.63 -4.67 7.83
C ILE A 10 -0.45 -3.91 8.58
N PRO A 11 -0.86 -4.41 9.76
CA PRO A 11 -1.82 -3.73 10.60
C PRO A 11 -1.29 -2.40 11.11
N ARG A 12 -2.18 -1.41 11.26
CA ARG A 12 -1.84 -0.13 11.91
C ARG A 12 -1.14 -0.36 13.26
N GLY A 13 -0.05 0.34 13.49
CA GLY A 13 0.78 0.29 14.69
C GLY A 13 1.79 -0.85 14.72
N SER A 14 1.76 -1.77 13.74
CA SER A 14 2.74 -2.86 13.65
C SER A 14 4.12 -2.30 13.33
N ARG A 15 5.15 -2.87 13.98
CA ARG A 15 6.57 -2.71 13.63
C ARG A 15 7.10 -3.86 12.77
N VAL A 16 6.23 -4.83 12.49
CA VAL A 16 6.54 -6.04 11.75
C VAL A 16 6.07 -5.80 10.33
N LYS A 17 7.01 -5.75 9.39
CA LYS A 17 6.75 -5.63 7.96
C LYS A 17 6.51 -7.04 7.42
N TYR A 18 5.22 -7.36 7.27
CA TYR A 18 4.77 -8.53 6.55
C TYR A 18 4.69 -8.21 5.06
N GLU A 19 4.76 -9.24 4.24
CA GLU A 19 4.50 -9.20 2.81
C GLU A 19 3.72 -10.45 2.40
N VAL A 20 2.93 -10.32 1.33
CA VAL A 20 2.29 -11.44 0.65
C VAL A 20 3.16 -11.87 -0.52
N ASP A 21 3.52 -13.14 -0.54
CA ASP A 21 4.09 -13.73 -1.75
C ASP A 21 2.97 -13.92 -2.78
N HIS A 22 2.98 -13.11 -3.83
CA HIS A 22 1.88 -13.10 -4.82
C HIS A 22 1.80 -14.36 -5.68
N GLY A 23 2.86 -15.19 -5.71
CA GLY A 23 2.84 -16.49 -6.36
C GLY A 23 2.08 -17.55 -5.57
N THR A 24 2.20 -17.54 -4.24
CA THR A 24 1.66 -18.57 -3.35
C THR A 24 0.48 -18.10 -2.50
N GLY A 25 0.27 -16.79 -2.37
CA GLY A 25 -0.70 -16.15 -1.48
C GLY A 25 -0.33 -16.23 0.01
N ARG A 26 0.90 -16.62 0.36
CA ARG A 26 1.32 -16.74 1.76
C ARG A 26 1.77 -15.39 2.31
N VAL A 27 1.37 -15.10 3.54
CA VAL A 27 1.94 -13.99 4.32
C VAL A 27 3.24 -14.47 4.96
N TYR A 28 4.33 -13.75 4.75
CA TYR A 28 5.62 -14.01 5.41
C TYR A 28 6.14 -12.74 6.10
N LEU A 29 7.15 -12.93 6.95
CA LEU A 29 7.86 -11.85 7.62
C LEU A 29 9.03 -11.42 6.73
N ASP A 30 8.98 -10.22 6.16
CA ASP A 30 10.15 -9.60 5.50
C ASP A 30 11.14 -9.17 6.58
N ARG A 31 10.74 -8.24 7.45
CA ARG A 31 11.58 -7.77 8.55
C ARG A 31 10.79 -7.12 9.69
N VAL A 32 11.46 -6.95 10.82
CA VAL A 32 11.02 -5.99 11.85
C VAL A 32 11.72 -4.66 11.56
N LEU A 33 10.97 -3.55 11.60
CA LEU A 33 11.54 -2.23 11.35
C LEU A 33 12.71 -1.94 12.30
N TYR A 34 13.77 -1.33 11.77
CA TYR A 34 15.00 -1.06 12.51
C TYR A 34 14.79 0.11 13.49
N THR A 35 13.81 0.96 13.21
CA THR A 35 13.34 2.03 14.07
C THR A 35 12.25 1.55 15.04
N THR A 36 11.82 2.44 15.95
CA THR A 36 10.76 2.14 16.94
C THR A 36 9.36 2.50 16.46
N PHE A 37 9.22 2.94 15.20
CA PHE A 37 7.93 3.32 14.64
C PHE A 37 7.05 2.12 14.34
N GLY A 38 5.74 2.34 14.40
CA GLY A 38 4.73 1.45 13.81
C GLY A 38 4.01 2.16 12.69
N TYR A 39 3.49 1.39 11.73
CA TYR A 39 2.78 1.94 10.57
C TYR A 39 1.60 2.81 11.01
N PRO A 40 1.43 4.04 10.48
CA PRO A 40 0.41 4.99 10.93
C PRO A 40 -1.01 4.59 10.50
N THR A 41 -1.12 3.75 9.48
CA THR A 41 -2.35 3.23 8.88
C THR A 41 -2.23 1.72 8.68
N ASP A 42 -3.33 1.05 8.34
CA ASP A 42 -3.20 -0.28 7.73
C ASP A 42 -2.55 -0.09 6.34
N TYR A 43 -1.69 -1.03 5.98
CA TYR A 43 -0.90 -1.01 4.75
C TYR A 43 -1.07 -2.33 4.02
N GLY A 44 -1.13 -2.27 2.70
CA GLY A 44 -1.05 -3.43 1.83
C GLY A 44 -1.08 -2.99 0.38
N PHE A 45 -1.79 -3.72 -0.47
CA PHE A 45 -1.81 -3.48 -1.91
C PHE A 45 -3.21 -3.62 -2.52
N PHE A 46 -3.42 -3.04 -3.70
CA PHE A 46 -4.61 -3.29 -4.51
C PHE A 46 -4.51 -4.65 -5.22
N ASP A 47 -5.54 -5.47 -5.06
CA ASP A 47 -5.60 -6.78 -5.70
C ASP A 47 -5.70 -6.65 -7.23
N ASN A 48 -5.04 -7.55 -7.96
CA ASN A 48 -4.95 -7.57 -9.42
C ASN A 48 -4.41 -6.26 -10.04
N THR A 49 -3.36 -5.70 -9.45
CA THR A 49 -2.67 -4.53 -9.98
C THR A 49 -1.18 -4.78 -10.17
N LEU A 50 -0.53 -3.99 -11.02
CA LEU A 50 0.91 -4.01 -11.25
C LEU A 50 1.47 -2.58 -11.26
N GLY A 51 2.32 -2.27 -10.31
CA GLY A 51 3.11 -1.05 -10.19
C GLY A 51 4.20 -0.95 -11.27
N GLU A 52 4.86 0.21 -11.33
CA GLU A 52 5.97 0.42 -12.27
C GLU A 52 7.25 -0.33 -11.86
N ASP A 53 7.35 -0.68 -10.58
CA ASP A 53 8.43 -1.46 -9.98
C ASP A 53 8.28 -2.97 -10.20
N GLY A 54 7.08 -3.44 -10.59
CA GLY A 54 6.74 -4.83 -10.85
C GLY A 54 6.03 -5.55 -9.71
N ASP A 55 5.74 -4.85 -8.61
CA ASP A 55 4.95 -5.34 -7.48
C ASP A 55 3.53 -4.74 -7.55
N PRO A 56 2.51 -5.29 -6.86
CA PRO A 56 1.19 -4.67 -6.82
C PRO A 56 1.21 -3.25 -6.25
N LEU A 57 0.25 -2.42 -6.70
CA LEU A 57 0.20 -1.02 -6.28
C LEU A 57 -0.14 -0.92 -4.78
N ASP A 58 0.74 -0.27 -4.02
CA ASP A 58 0.60 -0.08 -2.58
C ASP A 58 -0.58 0.82 -2.21
N VAL A 59 -1.19 0.52 -1.05
CA VAL A 59 -2.29 1.29 -0.48
C VAL A 59 -2.20 1.41 1.05
N LEU A 60 -2.40 2.63 1.52
CA LEU A 60 -2.61 3.00 2.91
C LEU A 60 -4.12 3.12 3.15
N VAL A 61 -4.67 2.25 3.99
CA VAL A 61 -6.11 2.25 4.30
C VAL A 61 -6.34 2.93 5.64
N LEU A 62 -7.06 4.06 5.61
CA LEU A 62 -7.45 4.75 6.83
C LEU A 62 -8.61 4.02 7.50
N LEU A 63 -8.37 3.57 8.74
CA LEU A 63 -9.35 2.90 9.60
C LEU A 63 -9.23 3.42 11.05
N ASP A 64 -10.33 3.34 11.78
CA ASP A 64 -10.40 3.59 13.22
C ASP A 64 -9.88 2.40 14.05
N HIS A 65 -9.71 1.24 13.43
CA HIS A 65 -9.24 -0.01 14.04
C HIS A 65 -8.23 -0.70 13.11
N ALA A 66 -7.19 -1.30 13.70
CA ALA A 66 -6.28 -2.16 12.95
C ALA A 66 -7.00 -3.46 12.54
N ILE A 67 -6.75 -3.92 11.31
CA ILE A 67 -7.23 -5.22 10.82
C ILE A 67 -6.07 -6.21 10.65
N TYR A 68 -6.34 -7.43 10.19
CA TYR A 68 -5.35 -8.52 10.19
C TYR A 68 -4.71 -8.71 8.81
N PRO A 69 -3.46 -9.20 8.72
CA PRO A 69 -2.83 -9.56 7.45
C PRO A 69 -3.68 -10.58 6.69
N GLY A 70 -3.78 -10.42 5.36
CA GLY A 70 -4.59 -11.23 4.46
C GLY A 70 -6.08 -10.87 4.42
N VAL A 71 -6.55 -9.91 5.22
CA VAL A 71 -7.93 -9.41 5.11
C VAL A 71 -8.07 -8.53 3.89
N SER A 72 -9.07 -8.81 3.06
CA SER A 72 -9.47 -7.95 1.95
C SER A 72 -10.53 -6.93 2.38
N ALA A 73 -10.37 -5.68 1.93
CA ALA A 73 -11.30 -4.59 2.16
C ALA A 73 -11.65 -3.88 0.84
N LYS A 74 -12.93 -3.53 0.68
CA LYS A 74 -13.40 -2.71 -0.45
C LYS A 74 -13.16 -1.23 -0.13
N VAL A 75 -12.22 -0.62 -0.84
CA VAL A 75 -11.74 0.74 -0.57
C VAL A 75 -11.94 1.66 -1.79
N ARG A 76 -11.90 2.97 -1.57
CA ARG A 76 -11.83 3.98 -2.62
C ARG A 76 -10.61 4.88 -2.39
N PRO A 77 -9.79 5.14 -3.42
CA PRO A 77 -8.65 6.04 -3.30
C PRO A 77 -9.15 7.47 -3.00
N VAL A 78 -8.34 8.28 -2.32
CA VAL A 78 -8.65 9.68 -1.99
C VAL A 78 -7.46 10.62 -2.11
N ALA A 79 -6.23 10.09 -2.08
CA ALA A 79 -5.00 10.87 -2.24
C ALA A 79 -3.83 9.97 -2.63
N VAL A 80 -2.70 10.57 -2.97
CA VAL A 80 -1.41 9.87 -3.15
C VAL A 80 -0.34 10.61 -2.37
N LEU A 81 0.50 9.89 -1.65
CA LEU A 81 1.78 10.38 -1.18
C LEU A 81 2.83 10.07 -2.25
N LYS A 82 3.32 11.12 -2.93
CA LYS A 82 4.42 11.01 -3.90
C LYS A 82 5.73 10.99 -3.15
N MET A 83 6.55 9.97 -3.39
CA MET A 83 7.85 9.83 -2.75
C MET A 83 8.82 9.06 -3.62
N SER A 84 10.10 9.18 -3.27
CA SER A 84 11.19 8.41 -3.87
C SER A 84 12.07 7.79 -2.81
N ASP A 85 12.68 6.66 -3.15
CA ASP A 85 13.63 5.95 -2.31
C ASP A 85 14.88 5.54 -3.12
N GLU A 86 15.75 4.71 -2.55
CA GLU A 86 16.96 4.26 -3.22
C GLU A 86 16.75 3.46 -4.52
N ALA A 87 15.54 2.95 -4.78
CA ALA A 87 15.18 2.16 -5.95
C ALA A 87 14.40 2.95 -7.01
N GLY A 88 13.85 4.12 -6.69
CA GLY A 88 13.14 4.96 -7.65
C GLY A 88 11.95 5.71 -7.04
N GLY A 89 10.91 5.93 -7.84
CA GLY A 89 9.63 6.46 -7.35
C GLY A 89 8.85 5.36 -6.62
N ASP A 90 8.20 5.71 -5.52
CA ASP A 90 7.54 4.78 -4.60
C ASP A 90 6.19 5.32 -4.10
N ASP A 91 5.31 5.70 -5.03
CA ASP A 91 4.03 6.32 -4.73
C ASP A 91 3.13 5.44 -3.85
N LYS A 92 2.56 6.02 -2.80
CA LYS A 92 1.61 5.33 -1.90
C LYS A 92 0.21 5.91 -2.07
N VAL A 93 -0.74 5.10 -2.52
CA VAL A 93 -2.14 5.55 -2.59
C VAL A 93 -2.76 5.54 -1.19
N VAL A 94 -3.49 6.58 -0.82
CA VAL A 94 -4.32 6.61 0.39
C VAL A 94 -5.75 6.34 0.03
N ALA A 95 -6.40 5.44 0.77
CA ALA A 95 -7.77 5.03 0.55
C ALA A 95 -8.58 4.96 1.84
N VAL A 96 -9.90 5.03 1.69
CA VAL A 96 -10.88 4.87 2.77
C VAL A 96 -11.89 3.80 2.39
N LEU A 97 -12.67 3.29 3.35
CA LEU A 97 -13.71 2.29 3.07
C LEU A 97 -14.75 2.82 2.07
N ALA A 98 -15.07 2.03 1.04
CA ALA A 98 -15.93 2.47 -0.05
C ALA A 98 -17.42 2.56 0.31
N LYS A 99 -17.87 1.81 1.32
CA LYS A 99 -19.30 1.64 1.68
C LYS A 99 -19.62 1.99 3.13
N ASP A 100 -18.71 2.67 3.82
CA ASP A 100 -18.90 3.08 5.20
C ASP A 100 -19.17 4.59 5.27
N PRO A 101 -20.39 5.01 5.66
CA PRO A 101 -20.79 6.41 5.62
C PRO A 101 -19.99 7.29 6.58
N ARG A 102 -19.26 6.71 7.54
CA ARG A 102 -18.33 7.45 8.39
C ARG A 102 -17.21 8.11 7.59
N TRP A 103 -16.90 7.58 6.40
CA TRP A 103 -15.86 8.10 5.51
C TRP A 103 -16.38 9.02 4.40
N ASP A 104 -17.69 9.22 4.26
CA ASP A 104 -18.29 9.99 3.15
C ASP A 104 -17.82 11.45 3.08
N HIS A 105 -17.30 12.00 4.17
CA HIS A 105 -16.76 13.35 4.21
C HIS A 105 -15.33 13.47 3.66
N ILE A 106 -14.62 12.34 3.46
CA ILE A 106 -13.26 12.31 2.92
C ILE A 106 -13.33 12.00 1.43
N GLN A 107 -13.26 12.99 0.55
CA GLN A 107 -13.38 12.81 -0.90
C GLN A 107 -12.08 13.12 -1.64
N ASP A 108 -11.23 13.98 -1.08
CA ASP A 108 -9.96 14.37 -1.65
C ASP A 108 -8.86 14.55 -0.57
N VAL A 109 -7.63 14.81 -1.01
CA VAL A 109 -6.45 15.03 -0.16
C VAL A 109 -6.66 16.11 0.90
N ASP A 110 -7.41 17.15 0.59
CA ASP A 110 -7.66 18.27 1.51
C ASP A 110 -8.71 17.95 2.58
N ASP A 111 -9.50 16.89 2.39
CA ASP A 111 -10.40 16.39 3.42
C ASP A 111 -9.66 15.54 4.47
N LEU A 112 -8.44 15.09 4.16
CA LEU A 112 -7.61 14.36 5.12
C LEU A 112 -7.20 15.31 6.27
N PRO A 113 -7.34 14.88 7.55
CA PRO A 113 -6.86 15.64 8.67
C PRO A 113 -5.37 15.98 8.49
N GLU A 114 -5.01 17.25 8.69
CA GLU A 114 -3.64 17.76 8.48
C GLU A 114 -2.59 16.91 9.21
N TYR A 115 -2.87 16.56 10.47
CA TYR A 115 -1.94 15.75 11.26
C TYR A 115 -1.88 14.29 10.82
N THR A 116 -2.93 13.73 10.23
CA THR A 116 -2.87 12.40 9.61
C THR A 116 -1.92 12.41 8.42
N ARG A 117 -1.97 13.44 7.57
CA ARG A 117 -1.00 13.60 6.47
C ARG A 117 0.44 13.71 7.01
N LYS A 118 0.67 14.57 7.99
CA LYS A 118 2.00 14.76 8.61
C LYS A 118 2.54 13.50 9.29
N GLU A 119 1.70 12.72 9.95
CA GLU A 119 2.11 11.45 10.57
C GLU A 119 2.53 10.42 9.50
N ILE A 120 1.81 10.36 8.38
CA ILE A 120 2.15 9.49 7.25
C ILE A 120 3.47 9.93 6.60
N GLU A 121 3.62 11.22 6.28
CA GLU A 121 4.86 11.79 5.72
C GLU A 121 6.07 11.47 6.60
N HIS A 122 5.99 11.82 7.89
CA HIS A 122 7.08 11.62 8.84
C HIS A 122 7.42 10.13 8.99
N PHE A 123 6.43 9.24 8.97
CA PHE A 123 6.70 7.81 9.02
C PHE A 123 7.55 7.36 7.83
N PHE A 124 7.13 7.67 6.60
CA PHE A 124 7.84 7.21 5.41
C PHE A 124 9.22 7.85 5.26
N GLU A 125 9.39 9.13 5.60
CA GLU A 125 10.72 9.78 5.58
C GLU A 125 11.72 9.11 6.52
N HIS A 126 11.27 8.56 7.65
CA HIS A 126 12.16 8.17 8.74
C HIS A 126 12.19 6.67 9.09
N TYR A 127 11.22 5.85 8.64
CA TYR A 127 11.15 4.45 9.10
C TYR A 127 12.38 3.61 8.71
N LYS A 128 13.05 3.99 7.62
CA LYS A 128 14.28 3.40 7.08
C LYS A 128 15.58 4.03 7.63
N ASP A 129 15.53 5.02 8.54
CA ASP A 129 16.71 5.79 9.01
C ASP A 129 17.86 4.93 9.57
N LEU A 130 17.54 3.76 10.13
CA LEU A 130 18.50 2.83 10.72
C LEU A 130 18.83 1.65 9.80
N GLU A 131 18.29 1.61 8.59
CA GLU A 131 18.63 0.62 7.57
C GLU A 131 19.85 1.10 6.74
N PRO A 132 20.95 0.34 6.67
CA PRO A 132 22.15 0.78 5.96
C PRO A 132 21.91 1.08 4.48
N ASN A 133 22.30 2.29 4.04
CA ASN A 133 22.20 2.78 2.65
C ASN A 133 20.77 2.92 2.11
N LYS A 134 19.76 2.95 2.98
CA LYS A 134 18.37 3.20 2.62
C LYS A 134 18.02 4.66 2.91
N TRP A 135 17.13 5.23 2.12
CA TRP A 135 16.61 6.58 2.33
C TRP A 135 15.23 6.70 1.69
N VAL A 136 14.43 7.64 2.17
CA VAL A 136 13.17 8.04 1.56
C VAL A 136 13.11 9.55 1.52
N LYS A 137 12.52 10.09 0.45
CA LYS A 137 12.20 11.50 0.32
C LYS A 137 10.75 11.62 -0.07
N VAL A 138 9.96 12.27 0.78
CA VAL A 138 8.60 12.66 0.43
C VAL A 138 8.66 13.91 -0.45
N ASP A 139 7.91 13.89 -1.55
CA ASP A 139 7.89 14.97 -2.54
C ASP A 139 6.66 15.85 -2.38
N GLU A 140 5.45 15.28 -2.53
CA GLU A 140 4.19 16.01 -2.38
C GLU A 140 3.00 15.09 -2.13
N TRP A 141 1.86 15.69 -1.76
CA TRP A 141 0.57 15.02 -1.83
C TRP A 141 -0.14 15.35 -3.13
N ALA A 142 -0.64 14.32 -3.81
CA ALA A 142 -1.54 14.46 -4.94
C ALA A 142 -2.99 14.09 -4.58
N ASN A 143 -3.91 14.57 -5.40
CA ASN A 143 -5.34 14.51 -5.16
C ASN A 143 -5.97 13.15 -5.53
N ALA A 144 -7.25 13.04 -5.23
CA ALA A 144 -8.12 11.91 -5.56
C ALA A 144 -8.10 11.52 -7.05
N ALA A 145 -8.02 12.49 -7.95
CA ALA A 145 -8.00 12.24 -9.39
C ALA A 145 -6.70 11.55 -9.83
N GLU A 146 -5.57 11.96 -9.27
CA GLU A 146 -4.28 11.31 -9.49
C GLU A 146 -4.27 9.90 -8.90
N ALA A 147 -4.83 9.72 -7.71
CA ALA A 147 -4.94 8.40 -7.08
C ALA A 147 -5.75 7.42 -7.93
N GLU A 148 -6.90 7.86 -8.43
CA GLU A 148 -7.74 7.06 -9.34
C GLU A 148 -7.01 6.74 -10.66
N ARG A 149 -6.19 7.67 -11.19
CA ARG A 149 -5.38 7.45 -12.40
C ARG A 149 -4.36 6.33 -12.16
N LEU A 150 -3.58 6.41 -11.08
CA LEU A 150 -2.56 5.41 -10.74
C LEU A 150 -3.16 4.01 -10.57
N VAL A 151 -4.29 3.90 -9.88
CA VAL A 151 -4.97 2.62 -9.70
C VAL A 151 -5.39 2.04 -11.04
N LYS A 152 -6.01 2.83 -11.94
CA LYS A 152 -6.40 2.37 -13.27
C LYS A 152 -5.24 1.92 -14.12
N GLU A 153 -4.17 2.71 -14.17
CA GLU A 153 -2.96 2.37 -14.91
C GLU A 153 -2.33 1.08 -14.36
N ALA A 154 -2.38 0.86 -13.05
CA ALA A 154 -1.89 -0.38 -12.45
C ALA A 154 -2.75 -1.60 -12.80
N PHE A 155 -4.07 -1.46 -12.92
CA PHE A 155 -4.95 -2.51 -13.44
C PHE A 155 -4.67 -2.79 -14.92
N GLU A 156 -4.53 -1.75 -15.74
CA GLU A 156 -4.22 -1.89 -17.17
C GLU A 156 -2.88 -2.62 -17.36
N ARG A 157 -1.84 -2.23 -16.61
CA ARG A 157 -0.54 -2.92 -16.63
C ARG A 157 -0.65 -4.39 -16.22
N PHE A 158 -1.44 -4.70 -15.20
CA PHE A 158 -1.66 -6.08 -14.76
C PHE A 158 -2.32 -6.93 -15.85
N GLU A 159 -3.31 -6.38 -16.56
CA GLU A 159 -3.94 -7.06 -17.71
C GLU A 159 -2.97 -7.27 -18.87
N GLU A 160 -2.16 -6.25 -19.22
CA GLU A 160 -1.15 -6.33 -20.27
C GLU A 160 -0.06 -7.38 -19.99
N HIS A 161 0.20 -7.64 -18.71
CA HIS A 161 1.15 -8.67 -18.24
C HIS A 161 0.46 -10.00 -17.90
N GLU A 162 -0.76 -10.23 -18.40
CA GLU A 162 -1.52 -11.49 -18.25
C GLU A 162 -1.71 -11.92 -16.78
N GLY A 163 -1.79 -10.95 -15.87
CA GLY A 163 -1.98 -11.17 -14.44
C GLY A 163 -0.74 -11.69 -13.69
N GLN A 164 0.45 -11.51 -14.26
CA GLN A 164 1.70 -11.92 -13.64
C GLN A 164 2.29 -10.77 -12.81
N THR A 165 2.53 -11.05 -11.54
CA THR A 165 3.29 -10.22 -10.60
C THR A 165 4.58 -10.93 -10.20
N ARG A 166 5.57 -10.20 -9.68
CA ARG A 166 6.79 -10.84 -9.16
C ARG A 166 6.45 -11.76 -8.00
N THR A 167 7.09 -12.93 -7.96
CA THR A 167 7.13 -13.75 -6.74
C THR A 167 8.22 -13.20 -5.84
N GLN A 168 8.00 -13.24 -4.53
CA GLN A 168 8.96 -12.71 -3.55
C GLN A 168 10.03 -13.76 -3.18
N GLY A 169 10.32 -14.68 -4.10
CA GLY A 169 11.38 -15.68 -3.96
C GLY A 169 11.08 -16.90 -3.09
N GLU A 170 9.87 -17.04 -2.54
CA GLU A 170 9.52 -18.10 -1.56
C GLU A 170 8.56 -19.18 -2.09
N GLY A 171 8.13 -19.15 -3.36
CA GLY A 171 7.43 -20.31 -3.93
C GLY A 171 7.10 -20.29 -5.41
N GLU A 172 7.16 -21.48 -5.99
CA GLU A 172 6.28 -21.87 -7.10
C GLU A 172 4.95 -22.34 -6.47
N LEU A 173 3.82 -22.07 -7.14
CA LEU A 173 2.55 -22.71 -6.79
C LEU A 173 2.79 -24.23 -6.65
N PRO A 174 2.27 -24.92 -5.62
CA PRO A 174 2.32 -26.37 -5.62
C PRO A 174 1.67 -26.86 -6.92
N ASP A 175 2.44 -27.57 -7.75
CA ASP A 175 1.96 -28.12 -9.02
C ASP A 175 0.63 -28.81 -8.76
N SER A 176 -0.45 -28.32 -9.37
CA SER A 176 -1.83 -28.73 -9.08
C SER A 176 -2.14 -30.16 -9.58
N ARG A 177 -1.11 -30.99 -9.68
CA ARG A 177 -1.10 -32.39 -10.07
C ARG A 177 -0.77 -33.24 -8.85
N SER A 178 -1.76 -33.41 -7.98
CA SER A 178 -1.80 -34.52 -7.01
C SER A 178 -3.18 -35.18 -7.05
#